data_AF-A0A1Z4NK59-F1
#
_entry.id   AF-A0A1Z4NK59-F1
#
_cell.length_a   1.000
_cell.length_b   1.000
_cell.length_c   1.000
_cell.angle_alpha   90.00
_cell.angle_beta   90.00
_cell.angle_gamma   90.00
#
_symmetry.space_group_name_H-M   'P 1'
#
loop_
_entity.id
_entity.type
_entity.pdbx_description
1 polymer ?
#
loop_
_entity_poly.entity_id
_entity_poly.type
_entity_poly.pdbx_seq_one_letter_code
_entity_poly.pdbx_strand_id
1 'polypeptide(L)'
;MDYKFFTQKNTKYTSQNQPIPGRETEMIWGRSGGYMFDVGIWEMLRRCLLVGTAQSTYYAGKQELTADFIDILQQAIAKNPDRVAQEIVYASDGRAINNSAPILALVLLSMGETPAAKSAFLRVFPQVVRTGSHFYEWLSYTKSMRGFGKIVREVGNQWLQNPDVKGLAYQLLKYQQRHGFSHRDALRLFHVKPPTTDHQLLYNWVVKGWSELPTEIPSQALAQVWWYEWLKRNPQGSKTAIAQGRLTHEMAAPIGKMDKKAWQLLFNDMPIGAMLRNLGSLTELGVLSPRETKNLDRVEAVLNSSQHLRQGRIHPIDVLKALKTYQSGGNLGRGKKTWQPVPRIVDILEKALELAFDVVEPTGKVFMHAVDVSGSMSYYSVSSMGLTCCEIATTMALVTAKAEKNYMIRGFADDFRDLKITAKDSFSSALKKASEQNFGATDASVAYDWMIQHRFKADVVCFWTDSESWAGSKHPSQALQEYRQKVNPKVKAVYVTLTPYQISLVDPHDPNSWDFAGFDPGIPRLIQMLAAGDV
;
A
#
# COMPACT_ATOMS: atom_id res chain seq x y z
N MET A 1 24.38 23.22 41.36
CA MET A 1 23.58 23.29 40.11
C MET A 1 23.78 24.68 39.53
N ASP A 2 24.32 24.76 38.32
CA ASP A 2 24.71 25.98 37.63
C ASP A 2 23.85 26.08 36.36
N TYR A 3 23.23 27.25 36.11
CA TYR A 3 22.39 27.53 34.95
C TYR A 3 23.18 27.79 33.65
N LYS A 4 24.47 27.42 33.57
CA LYS A 4 25.30 27.50 32.36
C LYS A 4 24.65 26.83 31.16
N PHE A 5 23.87 25.78 31.35
CA PHE A 5 23.10 25.16 30.27
C PHE A 5 22.04 26.09 29.65
N PHE A 6 21.56 27.10 30.39
CA PHE A 6 20.62 28.12 29.94
C PHE A 6 21.32 29.38 29.40
N THR A 7 22.50 29.73 29.93
CA THR A 7 23.25 30.94 29.53
C THR A 7 24.28 30.71 28.42
N GLN A 8 24.79 29.48 28.25
CA GLN A 8 25.55 29.07 27.08
C GLN A 8 24.58 28.66 25.98
N LYS A 9 23.96 29.63 25.31
CA LYS A 9 23.30 29.36 24.04
C LYS A 9 24.35 28.75 23.11
N ASN A 10 24.19 27.49 22.72
CA ASN A 10 24.98 26.90 21.64
C ASN A 10 24.60 27.68 20.38
N THR A 11 25.40 28.70 20.01
CA THR A 11 25.01 29.69 19.00
C THR A 11 25.03 29.14 17.58
N LYS A 12 25.61 27.94 17.38
CA LYS A 12 25.81 27.37 16.04
C LYS A 12 24.66 26.48 15.59
N TYR A 13 24.02 25.76 16.50
CA TYR A 13 22.99 24.77 16.18
C TYR A 13 21.80 24.89 17.12
N THR A 14 20.62 24.62 16.57
CA THR A 14 19.38 24.65 17.31
C THR A 14 18.98 23.23 17.68
N SER A 15 18.64 23.02 18.96
CA SER A 15 18.11 21.75 19.43
C SER A 15 16.79 21.41 18.74
N GLN A 16 16.52 20.13 18.48
CA GLN A 16 15.32 19.71 17.75
C GLN A 16 14.02 20.06 18.49
N ASN A 17 14.05 20.19 19.82
CA ASN A 17 12.92 20.65 20.63
C ASN A 17 12.67 22.18 20.59
N GLN A 18 13.39 22.91 19.75
CA GLN A 18 13.22 24.34 19.51
C GLN A 18 13.11 24.60 18.00
N PRO A 19 12.29 25.56 17.56
CA PRO A 19 12.25 25.91 16.15
C PRO A 19 13.55 26.61 15.77
N ILE A 20 14.00 26.43 14.54
CA ILE A 20 15.17 27.13 14.02
C ILE A 20 14.87 28.64 14.04
N PRO A 21 15.74 29.48 14.66
CA PRO A 21 15.52 30.91 14.74
C PRO A 21 15.30 31.56 13.36
N GLY A 22 14.21 32.30 13.21
CA GLY A 22 13.82 32.95 11.95
C GLY A 22 13.06 32.05 10.97
N ARG A 23 12.78 30.80 11.33
CA ARG A 23 12.02 29.82 10.53
C ARG A 23 10.77 29.32 11.27
N GLU A 24 10.38 29.96 12.36
CA GLU A 24 9.32 29.51 13.27
C GLU A 24 7.96 29.34 12.58
N THR A 25 7.68 30.16 11.55
CA THR A 25 6.41 30.10 10.80
C THR A 25 6.34 28.94 9.80
N GLU A 26 7.48 28.33 9.47
CA GLU A 26 7.60 27.22 8.52
C GLU A 26 7.73 25.87 9.25
N MET A 27 7.89 25.90 10.57
CA MET A 27 8.08 24.73 11.40
C MET A 27 6.86 24.46 12.28
N ILE A 28 6.51 23.20 12.43
CA ILE A 28 5.44 22.73 13.29
C ILE A 28 6.00 21.81 14.37
N TRP A 29 5.33 21.81 15.52
CA TRP A 29 5.64 20.92 16.63
C TRP A 29 5.15 19.50 16.29
N GLY A 30 6.10 18.57 16.13
CA GLY A 30 5.85 17.16 15.90
C GLY A 30 5.30 16.46 17.14
N ARG A 31 4.74 15.26 16.96
CA ARG A 31 4.06 14.54 18.05
C ARG A 31 5.02 13.99 19.09
N SER A 32 6.29 13.80 18.71
CA SER A 32 7.37 13.36 19.58
C SER A 32 8.02 14.47 20.42
N GLY A 33 7.67 15.74 20.17
CA GLY A 33 8.23 16.88 20.88
C GLY A 33 9.37 17.62 20.17
N GLY A 34 9.70 17.21 18.94
CA GLY A 34 10.62 17.93 18.05
C GLY A 34 9.88 18.97 17.18
N TYR A 35 10.62 19.90 16.58
CA TYR A 35 10.15 20.77 15.50
C TYR A 35 10.63 20.27 14.15
N MET A 36 9.75 20.29 13.17
CA MET A 36 10.00 19.85 11.79
C MET A 36 9.35 20.84 10.85
N PHE A 37 9.71 20.83 9.56
CA PHE A 37 9.05 21.69 8.59
C PHE A 37 7.64 21.20 8.24
N ASP A 38 6.72 22.13 7.95
CA ASP A 38 5.41 21.81 7.41
C ASP A 38 5.55 21.35 5.95
N VAL A 39 5.11 20.12 5.66
CA VAL A 39 5.15 19.55 4.31
C VAL A 39 4.06 20.13 3.38
N GLY A 40 3.05 20.77 3.97
CA GLY A 40 1.92 21.38 3.29
C GLY A 40 0.86 20.39 2.81
N ILE A 41 -0.24 20.96 2.31
CA ILE A 41 -1.49 20.26 1.97
C ILE A 41 -1.27 19.08 1.00
N TRP A 42 -0.45 19.28 -0.04
CA TRP A 42 -0.39 18.33 -1.16
C TRP A 42 0.40 17.07 -0.85
N GLU A 43 1.54 17.20 -0.18
CA GLU A 43 2.35 16.05 0.20
C GLU A 43 1.66 15.28 1.34
N MET A 44 1.04 15.99 2.29
CA MET A 44 0.20 15.38 3.32
C MET A 44 -0.96 14.59 2.71
N LEU A 45 -1.68 15.17 1.73
CA LEU A 45 -2.73 14.47 0.99
C LEU A 45 -2.19 13.18 0.33
N ARG A 46 -1.06 13.27 -0.36
CA ARG A 46 -0.42 12.13 -1.03
C ARG A 46 -0.04 11.02 -0.05
N ARG A 47 0.54 11.37 1.10
CA ARG A 47 0.84 10.41 2.19
C ARG A 47 -0.42 9.72 2.68
N CYS A 48 -1.47 10.46 3.00
CA CYS A 48 -2.73 9.87 3.46
C CYS A 48 -3.34 8.93 2.40
N LEU A 49 -3.28 9.28 1.12
CA LEU A 49 -3.80 8.45 0.04
C LEU A 49 -3.00 7.15 -0.16
N LEU A 50 -1.67 7.20 -0.02
CA LEU A 50 -0.81 6.05 -0.23
C LEU A 50 -0.75 5.11 0.98
N VAL A 51 -0.62 5.67 2.19
CA VAL A 51 -0.46 4.92 3.46
C VAL A 51 -1.81 4.56 4.06
N GLY A 52 -2.78 5.47 4.00
CA GLY A 52 -4.06 5.37 4.70
C GLY A 52 -3.97 5.75 6.18
N THR A 53 -5.13 6.12 6.75
CA THR A 53 -5.27 6.61 8.14
C THR A 53 -6.17 5.73 9.01
N ALA A 54 -6.63 4.59 8.47
CA ALA A 54 -7.55 3.68 9.15
C ALA A 54 -6.92 2.92 10.32
N GLN A 55 -5.65 3.17 10.63
CA GLN A 55 -4.86 2.50 11.65
C GLN A 55 -4.07 3.52 12.46
N SER A 56 -3.88 3.23 13.75
CA SER A 56 -3.13 4.10 14.65
C SER A 56 -1.64 3.99 14.38
N THR A 57 -0.93 5.10 14.49
CA THR A 57 0.53 5.13 14.53
C THR A 57 1.06 5.07 15.96
N TYR A 58 2.38 5.09 16.14
CA TYR A 58 2.99 5.15 17.47
C TYR A 58 2.55 6.40 18.25
N TYR A 59 2.46 7.54 17.56
CA TYR A 59 2.18 8.84 18.19
C TYR A 59 0.72 9.30 18.05
N ALA A 60 -0.11 8.65 17.22
CA ALA A 60 -1.47 9.11 16.95
C ALA A 60 -2.48 7.97 16.76
N GLY A 61 -3.70 8.19 17.25
CA GLY A 61 -4.81 7.25 17.07
C GLY A 61 -5.41 7.33 15.66
N LYS A 62 -5.98 6.21 15.17
CA LYS A 62 -6.68 6.17 13.85
C LYS A 62 -7.76 7.24 13.66
N GLN A 63 -8.42 7.67 14.75
CA GLN A 63 -9.47 8.71 14.69
C GLN A 63 -8.84 10.08 14.42
N GLU A 64 -7.77 10.42 15.14
CA GLU A 64 -7.00 11.66 14.95
C GLU A 64 -6.43 11.71 13.52
N LEU A 65 -5.72 10.67 13.08
CA LEU A 65 -5.14 10.63 11.74
C LEU A 65 -6.19 10.74 10.64
N THR A 66 -7.37 10.16 10.84
CA THR A 66 -8.46 10.27 9.87
C THR A 66 -9.09 11.66 9.88
N ALA A 67 -9.15 12.33 11.03
CA ALA A 67 -9.57 13.72 11.11
C ALA A 67 -8.60 14.64 10.35
N ASP A 68 -7.28 14.51 10.60
CA ASP A 68 -6.24 15.25 9.87
C ASP A 68 -6.36 15.06 8.36
N PHE A 69 -6.58 13.81 7.91
CA PHE A 69 -6.77 13.52 6.50
C PHE A 69 -8.03 14.17 5.91
N ILE A 70 -9.15 14.12 6.63
CA ILE A 70 -10.39 14.76 6.18
C ILE A 70 -10.20 16.27 6.06
N ASP A 71 -9.58 16.90 7.05
CA ASP A 71 -9.35 18.35 7.07
C ASP A 71 -8.44 18.78 5.92
N ILE A 72 -7.31 18.09 5.72
CA ILE A 72 -6.39 18.35 4.61
C ILE A 72 -7.08 18.15 3.27
N LEU A 73 -7.88 17.10 3.13
CA LEU A 73 -8.58 16.83 1.87
C LEU A 73 -9.66 17.89 1.58
N GLN A 74 -10.40 18.35 2.59
CA GLN A 74 -11.36 19.45 2.42
C GLN A 74 -10.67 20.73 1.96
N GLN A 75 -9.54 21.10 2.59
CA GLN A 75 -8.72 22.22 2.16
C GLN A 75 -8.21 22.05 0.72
N ALA A 76 -7.73 20.85 0.36
CA ALA A 76 -7.26 20.54 -0.98
C ALA A 76 -8.37 20.62 -2.03
N ILE A 77 -9.58 20.13 -1.73
CA ILE A 77 -10.75 20.20 -2.62
C ILE A 77 -11.17 21.65 -2.84
N ALA A 78 -11.18 22.47 -1.79
CA ALA A 78 -11.49 23.90 -1.90
C ALA A 78 -10.45 24.63 -2.77
N LYS A 79 -9.18 24.23 -2.68
CA LYS A 79 -8.07 24.86 -3.41
C LYS A 79 -7.99 24.43 -4.88
N ASN A 80 -8.04 23.12 -5.16
CA ASN A 80 -7.96 22.58 -6.52
C ASN A 80 -8.54 21.14 -6.59
N PRO A 81 -9.83 20.99 -6.93
CA PRO A 81 -10.47 19.68 -6.97
C PRO A 81 -9.95 18.77 -8.10
N ASP A 82 -9.47 19.34 -9.22
CA ASP A 82 -8.90 18.56 -10.32
C ASP A 82 -7.56 17.92 -9.92
N ARG A 83 -6.72 18.66 -9.18
CA ARG A 83 -5.50 18.09 -8.60
C ARG A 83 -5.82 17.00 -7.58
N VAL A 84 -6.81 17.21 -6.71
CA VAL A 84 -7.27 16.14 -5.80
C VAL A 84 -7.68 14.88 -6.57
N ALA A 85 -8.43 15.03 -7.66
CA ALA A 85 -8.83 13.91 -8.49
C ALA A 85 -7.63 13.19 -9.14
N GLN A 86 -6.60 13.93 -9.56
CA GLN A 86 -5.35 13.34 -10.06
C GLN A 86 -4.60 12.56 -8.97
N GLU A 87 -4.48 13.10 -7.76
CA GLU A 87 -3.86 12.43 -6.61
C GLU A 87 -4.61 11.13 -6.24
N ILE A 88 -5.96 11.16 -6.25
CA ILE A 88 -6.79 9.98 -5.99
C ILE A 88 -6.53 8.89 -7.03
N VAL A 89 -6.52 9.24 -8.33
CA VAL A 89 -6.26 8.27 -9.40
C VAL A 89 -4.83 7.73 -9.30
N TYR A 90 -3.85 8.60 -9.07
CA TYR A 90 -2.45 8.24 -8.89
C TYR A 90 -2.30 7.17 -7.80
N ALA A 91 -2.86 7.43 -6.60
CA ALA A 91 -2.79 6.49 -5.49
C ALA A 91 -3.57 5.20 -5.79
N SER A 92 -4.75 5.31 -6.41
CA SER A 92 -5.63 4.17 -6.69
C SER A 92 -5.08 3.20 -7.75
N ASP A 93 -4.14 3.62 -8.58
CA ASP A 93 -3.54 2.79 -9.65
C ASP A 93 -2.39 1.90 -9.15
N GLY A 94 -2.64 1.18 -8.05
CA GLY A 94 -1.70 0.19 -7.51
C GLY A 94 -0.52 0.77 -6.72
N ARG A 95 -0.56 2.06 -6.37
CA ARG A 95 0.48 2.73 -5.57
C ARG A 95 0.15 2.83 -4.10
N ALA A 96 -1.13 2.95 -3.76
CA ALA A 96 -1.58 2.90 -2.38
C ALA A 96 -1.53 1.45 -1.86
N ILE A 97 -1.24 1.30 -0.57
CA ILE A 97 -1.26 0.01 0.13
C ILE A 97 -2.59 -0.72 -0.09
N ASN A 98 -3.70 0.04 -0.07
CA ASN A 98 -5.03 -0.45 -0.38
C ASN A 98 -5.87 0.69 -0.96
N ASN A 99 -7.02 0.34 -1.51
CA ASN A 99 -7.88 1.32 -2.18
C ASN A 99 -8.85 2.06 -1.23
N SER A 100 -8.83 1.77 0.08
CA SER A 100 -9.79 2.33 1.04
C SER A 100 -9.63 3.84 1.20
N ALA A 101 -8.41 4.34 1.36
CA ALA A 101 -8.16 5.78 1.48
C ALA A 101 -8.51 6.56 0.19
N PRO A 102 -8.14 6.11 -1.02
CA PRO A 102 -8.65 6.68 -2.27
C PRO A 102 -10.17 6.66 -2.40
N ILE A 103 -10.86 5.60 -1.96
CA ILE A 103 -12.33 5.52 -2.00
C ILE A 103 -12.96 6.52 -1.02
N LEU A 104 -12.42 6.66 0.19
CA LEU A 104 -12.87 7.67 1.15
C LEU A 104 -12.69 9.09 0.57
N ALA A 105 -11.53 9.35 -0.04
CA ALA A 105 -11.25 10.63 -0.67
C ALA A 105 -12.19 10.93 -1.84
N LEU A 106 -12.56 9.91 -2.61
CA LEU A 106 -13.55 10.02 -3.68
C LEU A 106 -14.94 10.44 -3.15
N VAL A 107 -15.35 9.91 -1.98
CA VAL A 107 -16.59 10.34 -1.31
C VAL A 107 -16.50 11.81 -0.91
N LEU A 108 -15.40 12.26 -0.31
CA LEU A 108 -15.20 13.66 0.07
C LEU A 108 -15.14 14.60 -1.14
N LEU A 109 -14.45 14.21 -2.22
CA LEU A 109 -14.44 14.96 -3.49
C LEU A 109 -15.86 15.16 -4.03
N SER A 110 -16.69 14.12 -3.93
CA SER A 110 -18.10 14.21 -4.35
C SER A 110 -18.91 15.22 -3.52
N MET A 111 -18.49 15.53 -2.29
CA MET A 111 -19.13 16.50 -1.41
C MET A 111 -18.78 17.95 -1.75
N GLY A 112 -17.63 18.22 -2.37
CA GLY A 112 -17.18 19.57 -2.75
C GLY A 112 -18.24 20.37 -3.54
N GLU A 113 -18.46 21.63 -3.19
CA GLU A 113 -19.63 22.40 -3.65
C GLU A 113 -19.50 22.92 -5.09
N THR A 114 -18.27 23.03 -5.60
CA THR A 114 -18.01 23.60 -6.92
C THR A 114 -18.39 22.66 -8.07
N PRO A 115 -18.84 23.18 -9.23
CA PRO A 115 -19.06 22.38 -10.44
C PRO A 115 -17.82 21.59 -10.87
N ALA A 116 -16.62 22.15 -10.65
CA ALA A 116 -15.34 21.49 -10.90
C ALA A 116 -15.18 20.24 -10.03
N ALA A 117 -15.46 20.31 -8.72
CA ALA A 117 -15.42 19.14 -7.84
C ALA A 117 -16.39 18.04 -8.26
N LYS A 118 -17.62 18.39 -8.65
CA LYS A 118 -18.61 17.42 -9.14
C LYS A 118 -18.13 16.75 -10.43
N SER A 119 -17.63 17.53 -11.38
CA SER A 119 -17.13 17.04 -12.67
C SER A 119 -15.90 16.14 -12.49
N ALA A 120 -14.98 16.54 -11.62
CA ALA A 120 -13.80 15.76 -11.27
C ALA A 120 -14.18 14.41 -10.66
N PHE A 121 -15.12 14.39 -9.69
CA PHE A 121 -15.65 13.16 -9.11
C PHE A 121 -16.24 12.20 -10.17
N LEU A 122 -17.15 12.69 -11.02
CA LEU A 122 -17.77 11.86 -12.07
C LEU A 122 -16.72 11.25 -13.00
N ARG A 123 -15.72 12.04 -13.38
CA ARG A 123 -14.63 11.63 -14.29
C ARG A 123 -13.74 10.52 -13.71
N VAL A 124 -13.40 10.59 -12.42
CA VAL A 124 -12.47 9.63 -11.81
C VAL A 124 -13.14 8.45 -11.13
N PHE A 125 -14.45 8.51 -10.88
CA PHE A 125 -15.21 7.41 -10.25
C PHE A 125 -14.95 6.03 -10.87
N PRO A 126 -15.13 5.81 -12.20
CA PRO A 126 -14.93 4.47 -12.78
C PRO A 126 -13.48 3.99 -12.73
N GLN A 127 -12.53 4.92 -12.61
CA GLN A 127 -11.11 4.60 -12.52
C GLN A 127 -10.76 4.06 -11.13
N VAL A 128 -11.44 4.52 -10.07
CA VAL A 128 -11.21 4.13 -8.67
C VAL A 128 -12.09 2.95 -8.26
N VAL A 129 -13.37 2.98 -8.62
CA VAL A 129 -14.40 1.99 -8.22
C VAL A 129 -14.52 0.87 -9.26
N ARG A 130 -13.48 0.04 -9.32
CA ARG A 130 -13.28 -0.97 -10.37
C ARG A 130 -13.94 -2.33 -10.14
N THR A 131 -14.18 -2.71 -8.88
CA THR A 131 -14.69 -4.04 -8.50
C THR A 131 -15.95 -3.92 -7.65
N GLY A 132 -16.70 -5.02 -7.53
CA GLY A 132 -17.85 -5.07 -6.63
C GLY A 132 -17.48 -4.74 -5.19
N SER A 133 -16.30 -5.19 -4.72
CA SER A 133 -15.82 -4.84 -3.38
C SER A 133 -15.60 -3.33 -3.21
N HIS A 134 -15.00 -2.66 -4.18
CA HIS A 134 -14.81 -1.19 -4.13
C HIS A 134 -16.16 -0.47 -4.16
N PHE A 135 -17.10 -0.96 -4.97
CA PHE A 135 -18.44 -0.38 -5.07
C PHE A 135 -19.15 -0.42 -3.72
N TYR A 136 -19.09 -1.53 -2.99
CA TYR A 136 -19.68 -1.63 -1.67
C TYR A 136 -18.99 -0.82 -0.58
N GLU A 137 -17.66 -0.76 -0.62
CA GLU A 137 -16.91 0.10 0.29
C GLU A 137 -17.28 1.58 0.07
N TRP A 138 -17.34 2.01 -1.19
CA TRP A 138 -17.83 3.32 -1.57
C TRP A 138 -19.27 3.58 -1.10
N LEU A 139 -20.18 2.61 -1.26
CA LEU A 139 -21.56 2.72 -0.74
C LEU A 139 -21.60 2.89 0.77
N SER A 140 -20.74 2.16 1.49
CA SER A 140 -20.64 2.22 2.95
C SER A 140 -20.15 3.57 3.45
N TYR A 141 -19.07 4.10 2.87
CA TYR A 141 -18.60 5.44 3.17
C TYR A 141 -19.61 6.51 2.76
N THR A 142 -20.19 6.39 1.55
CA THR A 142 -21.21 7.33 1.07
C THR A 142 -22.39 7.38 2.02
N LYS A 143 -22.98 6.24 2.40
CA LYS A 143 -24.11 6.17 3.35
C LYS A 143 -23.79 6.79 4.71
N SER A 144 -22.54 6.66 5.16
CA SER A 144 -22.11 7.15 6.47
C SER A 144 -21.82 8.65 6.48
N MET A 145 -21.46 9.24 5.33
CA MET A 145 -20.96 10.62 5.25
C MET A 145 -21.89 11.58 4.49
N ARG A 146 -22.73 11.08 3.56
CA ARG A 146 -23.59 11.91 2.72
C ARG A 146 -24.83 11.19 2.17
N GLY A 147 -25.75 11.96 1.59
CA GLY A 147 -26.92 11.42 0.89
C GLY A 147 -26.66 10.94 -0.55
N PHE A 148 -27.55 10.09 -1.05
CA PHE A 148 -27.59 9.59 -2.44
C PHE A 148 -28.29 10.58 -3.39
N GLY A 149 -27.72 11.77 -3.54
CA GLY A 149 -28.20 12.80 -4.47
C GLY A 149 -27.95 12.46 -5.96
N LYS A 150 -28.28 13.38 -6.86
CA LYS A 150 -28.24 13.18 -8.33
C LYS A 150 -26.93 12.53 -8.82
N ILE A 151 -25.78 13.12 -8.54
CA ILE A 151 -24.47 12.64 -9.01
C ILE A 151 -24.09 11.27 -8.46
N VAL A 152 -24.49 10.96 -7.21
CA VAL A 152 -24.21 9.67 -6.57
C VAL A 152 -25.09 8.59 -7.21
N ARG A 153 -26.36 8.91 -7.48
CA ARG A 153 -27.26 8.02 -8.20
C ARG A 153 -26.81 7.80 -9.64
N GLU A 154 -26.25 8.81 -10.29
CA GLU A 154 -25.72 8.72 -11.64
C GLU A 154 -24.59 7.69 -11.74
N VAL A 155 -23.53 7.84 -10.94
CA VAL A 155 -22.41 6.88 -10.97
C VAL A 155 -22.80 5.50 -10.48
N GLY A 156 -23.72 5.41 -9.51
CA GLY A 156 -24.25 4.14 -9.03
C GLY A 156 -25.06 3.39 -10.09
N ASN A 157 -25.92 4.10 -10.82
CA ASN A 157 -26.62 3.54 -11.97
C ASN A 157 -25.65 3.14 -13.08
N GLN A 158 -24.69 4.00 -13.44
CA GLN A 158 -23.71 3.72 -14.47
C GLN A 158 -22.89 2.45 -14.18
N TRP A 159 -22.48 2.25 -12.92
CA TRP A 159 -21.75 1.05 -12.52
C TRP A 159 -22.59 -0.22 -12.66
N LEU A 160 -23.87 -0.16 -12.27
CA LEU A 160 -24.80 -1.28 -12.38
C LEU A 160 -25.30 -1.53 -13.80
N GLN A 161 -25.25 -0.52 -14.68
CA GLN A 161 -25.61 -0.59 -16.10
C GLN A 161 -24.39 -0.84 -17.00
N ASN A 162 -23.33 -1.44 -16.45
CA ASN A 162 -22.11 -1.72 -17.19
C ASN A 162 -22.43 -2.50 -18.49
N PRO A 163 -22.01 -2.01 -19.67
CA PRO A 163 -22.30 -2.68 -20.93
C PRO A 163 -21.72 -4.10 -21.02
N ASP A 164 -20.63 -4.39 -20.29
CA ASP A 164 -20.14 -5.76 -20.10
C ASP A 164 -20.95 -6.49 -19.03
N VAL A 165 -22.11 -7.03 -19.42
CA VAL A 165 -23.01 -7.77 -18.50
C VAL A 165 -22.35 -9.03 -17.95
N LYS A 166 -21.46 -9.67 -18.69
CA LYS A 166 -20.71 -10.84 -18.23
C LYS A 166 -19.73 -10.46 -17.13
N GLY A 167 -18.99 -9.37 -17.31
CA GLY A 167 -18.13 -8.79 -16.28
C GLY A 167 -18.92 -8.37 -15.05
N LEU A 168 -20.07 -7.71 -15.24
CA LEU A 168 -20.97 -7.36 -14.15
C LEU A 168 -21.44 -8.62 -13.39
N ALA A 169 -21.94 -9.63 -14.09
CA ALA A 169 -22.37 -10.90 -13.50
C ALA A 169 -21.26 -11.57 -12.67
N TYR A 170 -20.02 -11.57 -13.17
CA TYR A 170 -18.85 -12.04 -12.41
C TYR A 170 -18.66 -11.25 -11.10
N GLN A 171 -18.72 -9.91 -11.14
CA GLN A 171 -18.61 -9.09 -9.94
C GLN A 171 -19.75 -9.38 -8.96
N LEU A 172 -21.00 -9.48 -9.47
CA LEU A 172 -22.19 -9.68 -8.65
C LEU A 172 -22.16 -11.05 -7.95
N LEU A 173 -21.67 -12.06 -8.67
CA LEU A 173 -21.54 -13.42 -8.18
C LEU A 173 -20.38 -13.59 -7.20
N LYS A 174 -19.21 -13.00 -7.50
CA LYS A 174 -18.02 -13.12 -6.66
C LYS A 174 -18.14 -12.38 -5.33
N TYR A 175 -18.78 -11.21 -5.34
CA TYR A 175 -18.85 -10.30 -4.21
C TYR A 175 -20.27 -10.17 -3.63
N GLN A 176 -21.07 -11.23 -3.53
CA GLN A 176 -22.52 -11.15 -3.22
C GLN A 176 -22.92 -10.19 -2.09
N GLN A 177 -22.08 -10.11 -1.04
CA GLN A 177 -22.19 -9.14 0.04
C GLN A 177 -20.82 -8.67 0.52
N ARG A 178 -20.66 -7.37 0.77
CA ARG A 178 -19.48 -6.76 1.42
C ARG A 178 -19.88 -5.47 2.13
N HIS A 179 -19.13 -5.09 3.17
CA HIS A 179 -19.31 -3.83 3.90
C HIS A 179 -20.76 -3.53 4.34
N GLY A 180 -21.55 -4.56 4.65
CA GLY A 180 -22.95 -4.42 5.07
C GLY A 180 -23.97 -4.20 3.94
N PHE A 181 -23.55 -4.32 2.67
CA PHE A 181 -24.42 -4.22 1.49
C PHE A 181 -24.43 -5.52 0.69
N SER A 182 -25.60 -5.85 0.14
CA SER A 182 -25.78 -6.85 -0.91
C SER A 182 -26.08 -6.20 -2.26
N HIS A 183 -25.96 -6.96 -3.36
CA HIS A 183 -26.28 -6.45 -4.71
C HIS A 183 -27.77 -6.13 -4.85
N ARG A 184 -28.61 -6.88 -4.11
CA ARG A 184 -30.05 -6.62 -4.00
C ARG A 184 -30.32 -5.25 -3.40
N ASP A 185 -29.56 -4.87 -2.36
CA ASP A 185 -29.70 -3.55 -1.73
C ASP A 185 -29.27 -2.45 -2.69
N ALA A 186 -28.16 -2.63 -3.41
CA ALA A 186 -27.69 -1.67 -4.39
C ALA A 186 -28.69 -1.45 -5.54
N LEU A 187 -29.23 -2.52 -6.14
CA LEU A 187 -30.23 -2.42 -7.21
C LEU A 187 -31.49 -1.67 -6.75
N ARG A 188 -31.94 -1.93 -5.53
CA ARG A 188 -33.09 -1.23 -4.92
C ARG A 188 -32.79 0.23 -4.65
N LEU A 189 -31.62 0.52 -4.08
CA LEU A 189 -31.20 1.86 -3.71
C LEU A 189 -31.13 2.81 -4.90
N PHE A 190 -30.66 2.31 -6.06
CA PHE A 190 -30.51 3.12 -7.26
C PHE A 190 -31.71 3.06 -8.21
N HIS A 191 -32.70 2.20 -7.95
CA HIS A 191 -33.85 1.97 -8.83
C HIS A 191 -33.44 1.69 -10.28
N VAL A 192 -32.39 0.88 -10.46
CA VAL A 192 -31.77 0.65 -11.77
C VAL A 192 -32.75 -0.04 -12.71
N LYS A 193 -33.01 0.57 -13.87
CA LYS A 193 -33.75 -0.09 -14.96
C LYS A 193 -32.76 -0.91 -15.80
N PRO A 194 -33.07 -2.17 -16.12
CA PRO A 194 -32.21 -3.00 -16.95
C PRO A 194 -32.13 -2.42 -18.38
N PRO A 195 -30.93 -2.09 -18.89
CA PRO A 195 -30.78 -1.56 -20.24
C PRO A 195 -31.00 -2.61 -21.35
N THR A 196 -30.76 -3.89 -21.04
CA THR A 196 -30.87 -5.01 -22.00
C THR A 196 -31.55 -6.23 -21.37
N THR A 197 -31.95 -7.19 -22.19
CA THR A 197 -32.51 -8.48 -21.74
C THR A 197 -31.56 -9.22 -20.79
N ASP A 198 -30.25 -9.22 -21.08
CA ASP A 198 -29.26 -9.86 -20.19
C ASP A 198 -29.18 -9.17 -18.82
N HIS A 199 -29.25 -7.83 -18.77
CA HIS A 199 -29.35 -7.11 -17.50
C HIS A 199 -30.63 -7.49 -16.75
N GLN A 200 -31.75 -7.60 -17.45
CA GLN A 200 -33.02 -7.98 -16.84
C GLN A 200 -32.94 -9.38 -16.23
N LEU A 201 -32.39 -10.35 -16.95
CA LEU A 201 -32.17 -11.72 -16.45
C LEU A 201 -31.24 -11.72 -15.23
N LEU A 202 -30.11 -11.00 -15.31
CA LEU A 202 -29.15 -10.89 -14.22
C LEU A 202 -29.78 -10.26 -12.97
N TYR A 203 -30.46 -9.13 -13.11
CA TYR A 203 -31.09 -8.44 -11.99
C TYR A 203 -32.20 -9.27 -11.36
N ASN A 204 -32.99 -9.99 -12.18
CA ASN A 204 -33.99 -10.92 -11.68
C ASN A 204 -33.36 -12.01 -10.80
N TRP A 205 -32.26 -12.61 -11.26
CA TRP A 205 -31.50 -13.58 -10.45
C TRP A 205 -30.93 -12.95 -9.17
N VAL A 206 -30.34 -11.75 -9.24
CA VAL A 206 -29.79 -11.06 -8.04
C VAL A 206 -30.88 -10.81 -6.99
N VAL A 207 -32.09 -10.43 -7.41
CA VAL A 207 -33.17 -10.03 -6.49
C VAL A 207 -33.95 -11.23 -5.95
N LYS A 208 -34.18 -12.25 -6.79
CA LYS A 208 -35.08 -13.37 -6.48
C LYS A 208 -34.35 -14.71 -6.32
N GLY A 209 -33.12 -14.82 -6.82
CA GLY A 209 -32.48 -16.10 -7.09
C GLY A 209 -33.23 -16.90 -8.16
N TRP A 210 -32.85 -18.16 -8.30
CA TRP A 210 -33.60 -19.15 -9.07
C TRP A 210 -34.14 -20.22 -8.12
N SER A 211 -35.45 -20.43 -8.11
CA SER A 211 -36.10 -21.54 -7.40
C SER A 211 -35.77 -22.85 -8.10
N GLU A 212 -35.99 -22.89 -9.41
CA GLU A 212 -35.65 -23.99 -10.31
C GLU A 212 -34.50 -23.56 -11.22
N LEU A 213 -33.60 -24.51 -11.53
CA LEU A 213 -32.52 -24.25 -12.47
C LEU A 213 -33.09 -24.28 -13.90
N PRO A 214 -32.89 -23.23 -14.72
CA PRO A 214 -33.26 -23.27 -16.13
C PRO A 214 -32.62 -24.47 -16.84
N THR A 215 -33.37 -25.17 -17.68
CA THR A 215 -32.91 -26.38 -18.39
C THR A 215 -31.67 -26.10 -19.25
N GLU A 216 -31.62 -24.91 -19.85
CA GLU A 216 -30.51 -24.42 -20.64
C GLU A 216 -29.93 -23.14 -20.05
N ILE A 217 -28.68 -22.83 -20.41
CA ILE A 217 -28.04 -21.58 -20.01
C ILE A 217 -28.78 -20.42 -20.72
N PRO A 218 -29.43 -19.49 -19.98
CA PRO A 218 -30.30 -18.48 -20.58
C PRO A 218 -29.58 -17.52 -21.53
N SER A 219 -28.32 -17.20 -21.22
CA SER A 219 -27.44 -16.45 -22.11
C SER A 219 -25.97 -16.64 -21.72
N GLN A 220 -25.07 -16.29 -22.64
CA GLN A 220 -23.63 -16.40 -22.39
C GLN A 220 -23.17 -15.52 -21.20
N ALA A 221 -23.82 -14.38 -20.97
CA ALA A 221 -23.53 -13.49 -19.84
C ALA A 221 -23.85 -14.14 -18.48
N LEU A 222 -24.87 -15.01 -18.44
CA LEU A 222 -25.31 -15.71 -17.24
C LEU A 222 -24.73 -17.13 -17.10
N ALA A 223 -23.88 -17.58 -18.02
CA ALA A 223 -23.33 -18.94 -17.98
C ALA A 223 -22.66 -19.29 -16.64
N GLN A 224 -21.86 -18.36 -16.09
CA GLN A 224 -21.19 -18.57 -14.80
C GLN A 224 -22.18 -18.62 -13.62
N VAL A 225 -23.22 -17.77 -13.67
CA VAL A 225 -24.32 -17.79 -12.69
C VAL A 225 -25.06 -19.12 -12.73
N TRP A 226 -25.31 -19.64 -13.94
CA TRP A 226 -25.96 -20.93 -14.11
C TRP A 226 -25.14 -22.07 -13.52
N TRP A 227 -23.83 -22.11 -13.78
CA TRP A 227 -22.95 -23.12 -13.20
C TRP A 227 -22.86 -23.04 -11.68
N TYR A 228 -22.89 -21.83 -11.12
CA TYR A 228 -22.96 -21.63 -9.68
C TYR A 228 -24.27 -22.18 -9.09
N GLU A 229 -25.42 -21.87 -9.69
CA GLU A 229 -26.73 -22.39 -9.25
C GLU A 229 -26.86 -23.90 -9.46
N TRP A 230 -26.24 -24.45 -10.50
CA TRP A 230 -26.14 -25.89 -10.73
C TRP A 230 -25.30 -26.57 -9.64
N LEU A 231 -24.14 -26.01 -9.28
CA LEU A 231 -23.27 -26.55 -8.24
C LEU A 231 -23.95 -26.55 -6.87
N LYS A 232 -24.71 -25.50 -6.52
CA LYS A 232 -25.52 -25.44 -5.29
C LYS A 232 -26.46 -26.64 -5.15
N ARG A 233 -27.01 -27.12 -6.27
CA ARG A 233 -27.93 -28.26 -6.35
C ARG A 233 -27.21 -29.60 -6.53
N ASN A 234 -25.97 -29.57 -6.99
CA ASN A 234 -25.14 -30.75 -7.27
C ASN A 234 -23.76 -30.62 -6.59
N PRO A 235 -23.66 -30.64 -5.24
CA PRO A 235 -22.41 -30.33 -4.55
C PRO A 235 -21.23 -31.26 -4.90
N GLN A 236 -21.49 -32.46 -5.42
CA GLN A 236 -20.45 -33.40 -5.86
C GLN A 236 -19.81 -33.00 -7.20
N GLY A 237 -20.46 -32.11 -7.95
CA GLY A 237 -20.08 -31.69 -9.30
C GLY A 237 -19.02 -30.60 -9.37
N SER A 238 -18.31 -30.29 -8.28
CA SER A 238 -17.36 -29.15 -8.20
C SER A 238 -16.37 -29.10 -9.36
N LYS A 239 -15.78 -30.24 -9.73
CA LYS A 239 -14.80 -30.33 -10.83
C LYS A 239 -15.40 -29.91 -12.18
N THR A 240 -16.61 -30.39 -12.48
CA THR A 240 -17.35 -30.03 -13.70
C THR A 240 -17.71 -28.54 -13.70
N ALA A 241 -18.26 -28.04 -12.59
CA ALA A 241 -18.66 -26.64 -12.47
C ALA A 241 -17.47 -25.67 -12.56
N ILE A 242 -16.32 -26.03 -11.98
CA ILE A 242 -15.09 -25.24 -12.10
C ILE A 242 -14.59 -25.23 -13.55
N ALA A 243 -14.47 -26.40 -14.17
CA ALA A 243 -13.91 -26.50 -15.53
C ALA A 243 -14.81 -25.86 -16.60
N GLN A 244 -16.12 -26.12 -16.54
CA GLN A 244 -17.08 -25.65 -17.55
C GLN A 244 -17.60 -24.25 -17.25
N GLY A 245 -17.85 -23.95 -15.98
CA GLY A 245 -18.36 -22.65 -15.53
C GLY A 245 -17.30 -21.61 -15.21
N ARG A 246 -16.01 -22.00 -15.17
CA ARG A 246 -14.91 -21.13 -14.75
C ARG A 246 -15.17 -20.49 -13.39
N LEU A 247 -15.78 -21.23 -12.45
CA LEU A 247 -16.07 -20.75 -11.11
C LEU A 247 -14.76 -20.50 -10.34
N THR A 248 -14.70 -19.39 -9.59
CA THR A 248 -13.56 -19.13 -8.70
C THR A 248 -13.71 -19.84 -7.37
N HIS A 249 -12.64 -19.86 -6.57
CA HIS A 249 -12.67 -20.47 -5.25
C HIS A 249 -13.69 -19.81 -4.31
N GLU A 250 -13.90 -18.48 -4.42
CA GLU A 250 -14.93 -17.77 -3.65
C GLU A 250 -16.35 -18.22 -4.01
N MET A 251 -16.56 -18.72 -5.23
CA MET A 251 -17.86 -19.19 -5.72
C MET A 251 -18.08 -20.67 -5.42
N ALA A 252 -17.08 -21.52 -5.70
CA ALA A 252 -17.23 -22.97 -5.65
C ALA A 252 -17.01 -23.55 -4.23
N ALA A 253 -16.00 -23.07 -3.51
CA ALA A 253 -15.61 -23.68 -2.23
C ALA A 253 -16.69 -23.63 -1.14
N PRO A 254 -17.53 -22.57 -1.02
CA PRO A 254 -18.57 -22.53 0.01
C PRO A 254 -19.76 -23.48 -0.22
N ILE A 255 -19.98 -23.96 -1.45
CA ILE A 255 -21.20 -24.68 -1.85
C ILE A 255 -20.94 -26.08 -2.41
N GLY A 256 -19.73 -26.31 -2.93
CA GLY A 256 -19.32 -27.58 -3.52
C GLY A 256 -18.50 -28.41 -2.54
N LYS A 257 -18.46 -29.73 -2.77
CA LYS A 257 -17.49 -30.60 -2.12
C LYS A 257 -16.13 -30.43 -2.79
N MET A 258 -15.15 -30.01 -2.00
CA MET A 258 -13.82 -29.65 -2.49
C MET A 258 -12.81 -30.76 -2.17
N ASP A 259 -12.26 -31.39 -3.21
CA ASP A 259 -11.12 -32.31 -3.12
C ASP A 259 -9.83 -31.65 -3.68
N LYS A 260 -8.68 -32.31 -3.53
CA LYS A 260 -7.39 -31.81 -4.08
C LYS A 260 -7.48 -31.54 -5.59
N LYS A 261 -8.24 -32.34 -6.34
CA LYS A 261 -8.40 -32.18 -7.80
C LYS A 261 -9.22 -30.93 -8.14
N ALA A 262 -10.26 -30.61 -7.38
CA ALA A 262 -11.03 -29.39 -7.53
C ALA A 262 -10.15 -28.15 -7.24
N TRP A 263 -9.34 -28.20 -6.18
CA TRP A 263 -8.38 -27.14 -5.89
C TRP A 263 -7.27 -27.01 -6.94
N GLN A 264 -6.83 -28.12 -7.53
CA GLN A 264 -5.91 -28.11 -8.68
C GLN A 264 -6.52 -27.35 -9.87
N LEU A 265 -7.79 -27.60 -10.21
CA LEU A 265 -8.48 -26.88 -11.29
C LEU A 265 -8.57 -25.38 -10.98
N LEU A 266 -8.94 -25.02 -9.74
CA LEU A 266 -8.98 -23.61 -9.32
C LEU A 266 -7.60 -22.94 -9.40
N PHE A 267 -6.54 -23.65 -9.02
CA PHE A 267 -5.16 -23.15 -9.06
C PHE A 267 -4.68 -22.86 -10.50
N ASN A 268 -5.08 -23.67 -11.47
CA ASN A 268 -4.68 -23.53 -12.86
C ASN A 268 -5.11 -22.19 -13.49
N ASP A 269 -6.22 -21.60 -13.02
CA ASP A 269 -6.75 -20.33 -13.52
C ASP A 269 -6.78 -19.22 -12.45
N MET A 270 -6.12 -19.45 -11.30
CA MET A 270 -6.19 -18.54 -10.15
C MET A 270 -5.51 -17.20 -10.47
N PRO A 271 -6.21 -16.05 -10.30
CA PRO A 271 -5.60 -14.74 -10.44
C PRO A 271 -4.47 -14.50 -9.43
N ILE A 272 -3.47 -13.71 -9.80
CA ILE A 272 -2.25 -13.49 -8.99
C ILE A 272 -2.53 -13.03 -7.54
N GLY A 273 -3.41 -12.06 -7.33
CA GLY A 273 -3.78 -11.60 -5.98
C GLY A 273 -4.58 -12.64 -5.16
N ALA A 274 -5.24 -13.59 -5.82
CA ALA A 274 -5.83 -14.74 -5.14
C ALA A 274 -4.77 -15.80 -4.83
N MET A 275 -3.80 -16.02 -5.73
CA MET A 275 -2.69 -16.95 -5.54
C MET A 275 -1.86 -16.57 -4.31
N LEU A 276 -1.38 -15.32 -4.22
CA LEU A 276 -0.62 -14.80 -3.08
C LEU A 276 -1.31 -15.05 -1.74
N ARG A 277 -2.63 -14.82 -1.67
CA ARG A 277 -3.42 -15.01 -0.46
C ARG A 277 -3.69 -16.48 -0.10
N ASN A 278 -3.54 -17.40 -1.06
CA ASN A 278 -3.91 -18.81 -0.89
C ASN A 278 -2.71 -19.77 -0.88
N LEU A 279 -1.46 -19.31 -1.03
CA LEU A 279 -0.27 -20.18 -1.06
C LEU A 279 -0.23 -21.17 0.13
N GLY A 280 -0.43 -20.69 1.36
CA GLY A 280 -0.47 -21.55 2.54
C GLY A 280 -1.60 -22.60 2.51
N SER A 281 -2.81 -22.20 2.08
CA SER A 281 -3.94 -23.12 1.93
C SER A 281 -3.70 -24.17 0.84
N LEU A 282 -3.10 -23.77 -0.28
CA LEU A 282 -2.77 -24.69 -1.38
C LEU A 282 -1.66 -25.67 -0.99
N THR A 283 -0.72 -25.25 -0.12
CA THR A 283 0.29 -26.14 0.47
C THR A 283 -0.33 -27.14 1.44
N GLU A 284 -1.18 -26.68 2.36
CA GLU A 284 -1.92 -27.55 3.30
C GLU A 284 -2.75 -28.62 2.57
N LEU A 285 -3.40 -28.24 1.46
CA LEU A 285 -4.20 -29.14 0.63
C LEU A 285 -3.37 -30.06 -0.28
N GLY A 286 -2.04 -29.93 -0.26
CA GLY A 286 -1.11 -30.72 -1.06
C GLY A 286 -1.16 -30.41 -2.56
N VAL A 287 -1.81 -29.32 -2.99
CA VAL A 287 -1.71 -28.81 -4.38
C VAL A 287 -0.31 -28.27 -4.63
N LEU A 288 0.26 -27.60 -3.64
CA LEU A 288 1.66 -27.16 -3.66
C LEU A 288 2.46 -28.06 -2.72
N SER A 289 3.43 -28.78 -3.27
CA SER A 289 4.39 -29.56 -2.48
C SER A 289 5.72 -29.68 -3.24
N PRO A 290 6.82 -30.08 -2.58
CA PRO A 290 8.11 -30.26 -3.26
C PRO A 290 8.07 -31.23 -4.45
N ARG A 291 7.09 -32.15 -4.48
CA ARG A 291 6.93 -33.14 -5.55
C ARG A 291 6.08 -32.64 -6.72
N GLU A 292 5.30 -31.57 -6.53
CA GLU A 292 4.38 -31.02 -7.54
C GLU A 292 5.10 -29.97 -8.41
N THR A 293 6.18 -30.38 -9.08
CA THR A 293 7.11 -29.47 -9.78
C THR A 293 6.41 -28.56 -10.78
N LYS A 294 5.49 -29.09 -11.59
CA LYS A 294 4.70 -28.31 -12.57
C LYS A 294 3.88 -27.20 -11.91
N ASN A 295 3.36 -27.43 -10.71
CA ASN A 295 2.61 -26.40 -9.99
C ASN A 295 3.56 -25.33 -9.44
N LEU A 296 4.74 -25.71 -8.97
CA LEU A 296 5.76 -24.75 -8.55
C LEU A 296 6.27 -23.91 -9.73
N ASP A 297 6.48 -24.52 -10.91
CA ASP A 297 6.85 -23.80 -12.14
C ASP A 297 5.78 -22.78 -12.53
N ARG A 298 4.49 -23.12 -12.35
CA ARG A 298 3.39 -22.18 -12.56
C ARG A 298 3.42 -21.03 -11.55
N VAL A 299 3.64 -21.31 -10.26
CA VAL A 299 3.74 -20.25 -9.24
C VAL A 299 4.87 -19.29 -9.60
N GLU A 300 6.02 -19.82 -10.01
CA GLU A 300 7.16 -19.04 -10.46
C GLU A 300 6.84 -18.20 -11.69
N ALA A 301 6.29 -18.79 -12.76
CA ALA A 301 5.95 -18.08 -13.98
C ALA A 301 4.91 -16.95 -13.77
N VAL A 302 4.02 -17.11 -12.79
CA VAL A 302 3.01 -16.09 -12.45
C VAL A 302 3.60 -14.99 -11.58
N LEU A 303 4.32 -15.33 -10.51
CA LEU A 303 4.80 -14.38 -9.51
C LEU A 303 6.11 -13.68 -9.91
N ASN A 304 6.99 -14.34 -10.64
CA ASN A 304 8.26 -13.77 -11.11
C ASN A 304 8.13 -13.10 -12.49
N SER A 305 7.02 -12.40 -12.72
CA SER A 305 6.76 -11.64 -13.95
C SER A 305 6.32 -10.22 -13.59
N SER A 306 7.19 -9.23 -13.85
CA SER A 306 6.87 -7.81 -13.64
C SER A 306 5.63 -7.38 -14.42
N GLN A 307 5.39 -7.96 -15.59
CA GLN A 307 4.16 -7.70 -16.37
C GLN A 307 2.91 -8.17 -15.61
N HIS A 308 2.92 -9.39 -15.06
CA HIS A 308 1.77 -9.91 -14.30
C HIS A 308 1.56 -9.14 -12.98
N LEU A 309 2.64 -8.81 -12.27
CA LEU A 309 2.58 -8.00 -11.05
C LEU A 309 1.93 -6.64 -11.32
N ARG A 310 2.38 -5.94 -12.37
CA ARG A 310 1.84 -4.64 -12.77
C ARG A 310 0.39 -4.71 -13.26
N GLN A 311 0.05 -5.66 -14.13
CA GLN A 311 -1.33 -5.85 -14.61
C GLN A 311 -2.29 -6.21 -13.46
N GLY A 312 -1.82 -7.00 -12.50
CA GLY A 312 -2.54 -7.35 -11.29
C GLY A 312 -2.62 -6.21 -10.26
N ARG A 313 -1.88 -5.11 -10.47
CA ARG A 313 -1.67 -4.03 -9.49
C ARG A 313 -1.24 -4.57 -8.13
N ILE A 314 -0.33 -5.54 -8.15
CA ILE A 314 0.21 -6.15 -6.94
C ILE A 314 1.21 -5.20 -6.32
N HIS A 315 0.89 -4.73 -5.12
CA HIS A 315 1.77 -3.86 -4.36
C HIS A 315 2.92 -4.71 -3.78
N PRO A 316 4.16 -4.21 -3.68
CA PRO A 316 5.26 -4.92 -3.03
C PRO A 316 4.93 -5.35 -1.60
N ILE A 317 4.19 -4.52 -0.86
CA ILE A 317 3.70 -4.86 0.49
C ILE A 317 2.78 -6.10 0.50
N ASP A 318 1.99 -6.34 -0.55
CA ASP A 318 1.17 -7.56 -0.66
C ASP A 318 2.07 -8.81 -0.79
N VAL A 319 3.15 -8.70 -1.55
CA VAL A 319 4.14 -9.78 -1.72
C VAL A 319 4.93 -10.00 -0.43
N LEU A 320 5.38 -8.93 0.21
CA LEU A 320 6.09 -8.99 1.50
C LEU A 320 5.21 -9.62 2.59
N LYS A 321 3.93 -9.26 2.63
CA LYS A 321 2.94 -9.89 3.52
C LYS A 321 2.78 -11.38 3.19
N ALA A 322 2.68 -11.74 1.91
CA ALA A 322 2.58 -13.13 1.49
C ALA A 322 3.82 -13.93 1.88
N LEU A 323 5.03 -13.37 1.69
CA LEU A 323 6.30 -13.96 2.11
C LEU A 323 6.33 -14.24 3.61
N LYS A 324 6.09 -13.22 4.43
CA LYS A 324 6.09 -13.34 5.90
C LYS A 324 5.04 -14.32 6.40
N THR A 325 3.82 -14.24 5.86
CA THR A 325 2.73 -15.17 6.21
C THR A 325 3.07 -16.59 5.81
N TYR A 326 3.59 -16.81 4.59
CA TYR A 326 3.91 -18.14 4.08
C TYR A 326 5.03 -18.81 4.89
N GLN A 327 6.09 -18.06 5.20
CA GLN A 327 7.22 -18.52 6.02
C GLN A 327 6.80 -18.88 7.45
N SER A 328 5.76 -18.24 7.99
CA SER A 328 5.31 -18.51 9.36
C SER A 328 4.66 -19.89 9.53
N GLY A 329 4.40 -20.64 8.46
CA GLY A 329 3.77 -21.97 8.51
C GLY A 329 2.36 -21.99 9.11
N GLY A 330 1.67 -20.84 9.13
CA GLY A 330 0.35 -20.67 9.75
C GLY A 330 0.33 -19.82 11.03
N ASN A 331 1.46 -19.60 11.71
CA ASN A 331 1.51 -18.90 13.00
C ASN A 331 1.02 -17.43 12.98
N LEU A 332 1.19 -16.73 11.85
CA LEU A 332 0.72 -15.35 11.67
C LEU A 332 -0.66 -15.26 10.99
N GLY A 333 -1.20 -16.40 10.55
CA GLY A 333 -2.46 -16.47 9.85
C GLY A 333 -3.65 -16.29 10.79
N ARG A 334 -4.74 -15.67 10.30
CA ARG A 334 -6.01 -15.60 11.05
C ARG A 334 -6.74 -16.95 11.14
N GLY A 335 -6.34 -17.94 10.35
CA GLY A 335 -6.95 -19.27 10.30
C GLY A 335 -6.18 -20.28 11.15
N LYS A 336 -6.84 -21.38 11.53
CA LYS A 336 -6.22 -22.51 12.24
C LYS A 336 -5.34 -23.41 11.34
N LYS A 337 -5.11 -22.99 10.10
CA LYS A 337 -4.42 -23.77 9.08
C LYS A 337 -2.93 -23.76 9.34
N THR A 338 -2.30 -24.92 9.21
CA THR A 338 -0.85 -25.06 9.35
C THR A 338 -0.28 -25.75 8.12
N TRP A 339 0.91 -25.34 7.73
CA TRP A 339 1.62 -25.95 6.60
C TRP A 339 3.12 -25.90 6.84
N GLN A 340 3.85 -26.77 6.14
CA GLN A 340 5.30 -26.69 6.07
C GLN A 340 5.69 -25.82 4.87
N PRO A 341 6.35 -24.67 5.07
CA PRO A 341 6.75 -23.81 3.97
C PRO A 341 7.63 -24.57 2.97
N VAL A 342 7.30 -24.49 1.69
CA VAL A 342 8.13 -25.05 0.62
C VAL A 342 9.25 -24.05 0.29
N PRO A 343 10.54 -24.41 0.41
CA PRO A 343 11.65 -23.47 0.19
C PRO A 343 11.59 -22.76 -1.18
N ARG A 344 11.28 -23.49 -2.25
CA ARG A 344 11.13 -22.91 -3.59
C ARG A 344 10.06 -21.81 -3.67
N ILE A 345 8.96 -21.92 -2.91
CA ILE A 345 7.92 -20.88 -2.89
C ILE A 345 8.44 -19.63 -2.15
N VAL A 346 9.25 -19.82 -1.11
CA VAL A 346 9.91 -18.70 -0.43
C VAL A 346 10.85 -17.96 -1.40
N ASP A 347 11.68 -18.69 -2.14
CA ASP A 347 12.59 -18.10 -3.14
C ASP A 347 11.81 -17.34 -4.25
N ILE A 348 10.69 -17.91 -4.71
CA ILE A 348 9.79 -17.24 -5.66
C ILE A 348 9.24 -15.94 -5.06
N LEU A 349 8.78 -15.94 -3.81
CA LEU A 349 8.23 -14.74 -3.17
C LEU A 349 9.29 -13.66 -2.93
N GLU A 350 10.52 -14.05 -2.56
CA GLU A 350 11.67 -13.16 -2.42
C GLU A 350 11.98 -12.47 -3.77
N LYS A 351 12.00 -13.23 -4.88
CA LYS A 351 12.21 -12.65 -6.22
C LYS A 351 11.03 -11.81 -6.68
N ALA A 352 9.80 -12.25 -6.44
CA ALA A 352 8.60 -11.49 -6.77
C ALA A 352 8.55 -10.15 -6.03
N LEU A 353 9.05 -10.09 -4.78
CA LEU A 353 9.13 -8.86 -4.02
C LEU A 353 10.10 -7.87 -4.67
N GLU A 354 11.28 -8.34 -5.10
CA GLU A 354 12.24 -7.52 -5.87
C GLU A 354 11.61 -6.99 -7.17
N LEU A 355 10.90 -7.84 -7.93
CA LEU A 355 10.27 -7.49 -9.20
C LEU A 355 9.02 -6.60 -9.08
N ALA A 356 8.43 -6.50 -7.88
CA ALA A 356 7.25 -5.67 -7.62
C ALA A 356 7.59 -4.17 -7.54
N PHE A 357 8.86 -3.83 -7.31
CA PHE A 357 9.33 -2.45 -7.31
C PHE A 357 9.75 -2.00 -8.71
N ASP A 358 9.51 -0.73 -9.01
CA ASP A 358 10.06 -0.10 -10.21
C ASP A 358 11.48 0.39 -9.88
N VAL A 359 12.48 -0.16 -10.57
CA VAL A 359 13.88 0.30 -10.53
C VAL A 359 14.36 0.60 -11.96
N VAL A 360 15.43 1.39 -12.07
CA VAL A 360 16.15 1.64 -13.33
C VAL A 360 17.54 1.00 -13.29
N GLU A 361 18.21 1.01 -14.45
CA GLU A 361 19.60 0.58 -14.55
C GLU A 361 20.48 1.28 -13.49
N PRO A 362 21.48 0.58 -12.93
CA PRO A 362 22.32 1.12 -11.86
C PRO A 362 22.94 2.47 -12.26
N THR A 363 22.76 3.48 -11.42
CA THR A 363 23.21 4.86 -11.70
C THR A 363 24.72 5.02 -11.51
N GLY A 364 25.35 4.10 -10.79
CA GLY A 364 26.78 4.15 -10.44
C GLY A 364 27.13 5.16 -9.35
N LYS A 365 26.12 5.86 -8.80
CA LYS A 365 26.26 6.80 -7.68
C LYS A 365 26.42 6.06 -6.36
N VAL A 366 26.95 6.76 -5.35
CA VAL A 366 27.12 6.23 -3.99
C VAL A 366 25.89 6.57 -3.15
N PHE A 367 25.14 5.55 -2.72
CA PHE A 367 23.95 5.68 -1.88
C PHE A 367 24.25 5.41 -0.42
N MET A 368 23.79 6.29 0.48
CA MET A 368 23.67 6.01 1.91
C MET A 368 22.20 5.80 2.24
N HIS A 369 21.81 4.62 2.70
CA HIS A 369 20.49 4.36 3.25
C HIS A 369 20.56 4.38 4.78
N ALA A 370 19.98 5.41 5.38
CA ALA A 370 19.77 5.54 6.82
C ALA A 370 18.36 5.04 7.15
N VAL A 371 18.27 3.82 7.66
CA VAL A 371 17.02 3.17 8.08
C VAL A 371 16.73 3.57 9.52
N ASP A 372 15.58 4.15 9.78
CA ASP A 372 15.16 4.46 11.14
C ASP A 372 14.79 3.16 11.87
N VAL A 373 15.53 2.88 12.93
CA VAL A 373 15.32 1.73 13.82
C VAL A 373 14.92 2.20 15.22
N SER A 374 14.41 3.41 15.36
CA SER A 374 13.91 3.91 16.64
C SER A 374 12.72 3.10 17.18
N GLY A 375 12.36 3.32 18.43
CA GLY A 375 11.22 2.66 19.06
C GLY A 375 9.90 2.83 18.29
N SER A 376 9.63 4.00 17.71
CA SER A 376 8.40 4.28 16.96
C SER A 376 8.28 3.42 15.70
N MET A 377 9.40 3.09 15.08
CA MET A 377 9.48 2.26 13.88
C MET A 377 9.13 0.78 14.13
N SER A 378 9.16 0.33 15.39
CA SER A 378 8.77 -1.03 15.79
C SER A 378 7.26 -1.20 16.02
N TYR A 379 6.53 -0.10 16.24
CA TYR A 379 5.16 -0.16 16.73
C TYR A 379 4.12 -0.31 15.62
N TYR A 380 4.40 0.22 14.44
CA TYR A 380 3.42 0.25 13.35
C TYR A 380 3.24 -1.12 12.72
N SER A 381 2.62 -2.06 13.43
CA SER A 381 1.96 -3.15 12.72
C SER A 381 0.86 -2.49 11.92
N VAL A 382 0.95 -2.49 10.59
CA VAL A 382 -0.28 -2.35 9.84
C VAL A 382 -1.12 -3.56 10.30
N SER A 383 -2.07 -3.37 11.21
CA SER A 383 -2.74 -4.38 12.06
C SER A 383 -3.48 -5.47 11.27
N SER A 384 -3.57 -5.32 9.95
CA SER A 384 -4.06 -6.32 9.00
C SER A 384 -2.95 -7.08 8.25
N MET A 385 -1.69 -6.70 8.39
CA MET A 385 -0.52 -7.13 7.62
C MET A 385 0.65 -7.68 8.45
N GLY A 386 0.75 -7.34 9.74
CA GLY A 386 1.81 -7.86 10.61
C GLY A 386 3.22 -7.42 10.19
N LEU A 387 3.36 -6.24 9.59
CA LEU A 387 4.63 -5.63 9.17
C LEU A 387 4.86 -4.31 9.91
N THR A 388 6.07 -4.05 10.40
CA THR A 388 6.48 -2.79 11.06
C THR A 388 6.98 -1.73 10.08
N CYS A 389 7.01 -0.45 10.46
CA CYS A 389 7.65 0.60 9.65
C CYS A 389 9.14 0.32 9.43
N CYS A 390 9.84 -0.22 10.44
CA CYS A 390 11.23 -0.67 10.33
C CYS A 390 11.39 -1.74 9.23
N GLU A 391 10.48 -2.72 9.18
CA GLU A 391 10.48 -3.75 8.14
C GLU A 391 10.26 -3.17 6.74
N ILE A 392 9.34 -2.22 6.61
CA ILE A 392 9.07 -1.55 5.33
C ILE A 392 10.26 -0.70 4.89
N ALA A 393 10.79 0.13 5.78
CA ALA A 393 11.99 0.94 5.57
C ALA A 393 13.17 0.09 5.09
N THR A 394 13.40 -1.03 5.76
CA THR A 394 14.47 -1.99 5.42
C THR A 394 14.23 -2.62 4.05
N THR A 395 13.00 -2.97 3.71
CA THR A 395 12.64 -3.51 2.39
C THR A 395 12.97 -2.52 1.28
N MET A 396 12.57 -1.25 1.44
CA MET A 396 12.80 -0.19 0.46
C MET A 396 14.30 0.11 0.28
N ALA A 397 15.04 0.17 1.39
CA ALA A 397 16.49 0.33 1.39
C ALA A 397 17.18 -0.84 0.68
N LEU A 398 16.77 -2.08 0.98
CA LEU A 398 17.37 -3.28 0.38
C LEU A 398 17.07 -3.37 -1.12
N VAL A 399 15.86 -3.03 -1.57
CA VAL A 399 15.57 -3.01 -3.02
C VAL A 399 16.45 -2.03 -3.77
N THR A 400 16.62 -0.83 -3.23
CA THR A 400 17.47 0.18 -3.87
C THR A 400 18.93 -0.28 -3.88
N ALA A 401 19.40 -0.88 -2.78
CA ALA A 401 20.74 -1.46 -2.69
C ALA A 401 20.96 -2.67 -3.60
N LYS A 402 19.92 -3.46 -3.91
CA LYS A 402 20.00 -4.55 -4.90
C LYS A 402 20.10 -4.02 -6.33
N ALA A 403 19.51 -2.86 -6.61
CA ALA A 403 19.59 -2.19 -7.91
C ALA A 403 20.88 -1.40 -8.12
N GLU A 404 21.61 -1.05 -7.05
CA GLU A 404 22.81 -0.22 -7.11
C GLU A 404 24.08 -0.97 -6.74
N LYS A 405 25.21 -0.57 -7.34
CA LYS A 405 26.52 -1.19 -7.03
C LYS A 405 27.19 -0.60 -5.79
N ASN A 406 27.03 0.71 -5.59
CA ASN A 406 27.72 1.46 -4.55
C ASN A 406 26.71 1.93 -3.51
N TYR A 407 26.58 1.21 -2.41
CA TYR A 407 25.64 1.56 -1.35
C TYR A 407 26.21 1.27 0.04
N MET A 408 25.57 1.86 1.05
CA MET A 408 25.72 1.50 2.45
C MET A 408 24.34 1.54 3.12
N ILE A 409 23.99 0.53 3.90
CA ILE A 409 22.76 0.50 4.70
C ILE A 409 23.14 0.51 6.18
N ARG A 410 22.66 1.50 6.91
CA ARG A 410 22.90 1.67 8.35
C ARG A 410 21.61 2.07 9.06
N GLY A 411 21.55 1.79 10.35
CA GLY A 411 20.41 2.07 11.21
C GLY A 411 20.65 3.33 12.03
N PHE A 412 19.64 4.18 12.18
CA PHE A 412 19.69 5.32 13.08
C PHE A 412 18.57 5.27 14.14
N ALA A 413 18.92 5.74 15.32
CA ALA A 413 18.01 6.03 16.44
C ALA A 413 18.60 7.25 17.17
N ASP A 414 19.06 7.11 18.41
CA ASP A 414 19.92 8.07 19.13
C ASP A 414 21.43 7.88 18.82
N ASP A 415 21.77 6.89 18.00
CA ASP A 415 23.12 6.54 17.52
C ASP A 415 23.04 6.00 16.07
N PHE A 416 24.17 5.93 15.35
CA PHE A 416 24.24 5.45 13.96
C PHE A 416 25.05 4.16 13.79
N ARG A 417 24.33 3.04 13.62
CA ARG A 417 24.91 1.69 13.71
C ARG A 417 24.91 0.94 12.38
N ASP A 418 25.86 0.03 12.25
CA ASP A 418 25.89 -0.90 11.13
C ASP A 418 24.89 -2.03 11.34
N LEU A 419 23.87 -2.11 10.48
CA LEU A 419 22.87 -3.17 10.52
C LEU A 419 23.39 -4.51 9.96
N LYS A 420 24.58 -4.51 9.35
CA LYS A 420 25.18 -5.65 8.66
C LYS A 420 24.30 -6.19 7.53
N ILE A 421 23.53 -5.30 6.89
CA ILE A 421 22.66 -5.62 5.76
C ILE A 421 23.41 -5.33 4.47
N THR A 422 23.36 -6.27 3.54
CA THR A 422 23.97 -6.18 2.21
C THR A 422 22.96 -6.56 1.14
N ALA A 423 23.18 -6.18 -0.10
CA ALA A 423 22.39 -6.60 -1.27
C ALA A 423 22.31 -8.13 -1.45
N LYS A 424 23.21 -8.90 -0.82
CA LYS A 424 23.18 -10.37 -0.81
C LYS A 424 22.18 -10.95 0.19
N ASP A 425 21.71 -10.16 1.15
CA ASP A 425 20.67 -10.59 2.07
C ASP A 425 19.36 -10.88 1.32
N SER A 426 18.61 -11.86 1.82
CA SER A 426 17.20 -12.00 1.46
C SER A 426 16.41 -10.90 2.18
N PHE A 427 15.19 -10.61 1.73
CA PHE A 427 14.32 -9.70 2.47
C PHE A 427 14.11 -10.24 3.88
N SER A 428 13.81 -11.52 4.06
CA SER A 428 13.64 -12.10 5.40
C SER A 428 14.87 -11.94 6.30
N SER A 429 16.10 -12.14 5.80
CA SER A 429 17.30 -11.96 6.63
C SER A 429 17.56 -10.50 6.98
N ALA A 430 17.35 -9.57 6.05
CA ALA A 430 17.50 -8.14 6.30
C ALA A 430 16.47 -7.60 7.30
N LEU A 431 15.20 -8.00 7.16
CA LEU A 431 14.13 -7.63 8.09
C LEU A 431 14.43 -8.07 9.51
N LYS A 432 14.91 -9.31 9.68
CA LYS A 432 15.34 -9.82 10.98
C LYS A 432 16.47 -8.97 11.57
N LYS A 433 17.53 -8.69 10.80
CA LYS A 433 18.68 -7.88 11.23
C LYS A 433 18.29 -6.46 11.68
N ALA A 434 17.32 -5.84 11.01
CA ALA A 434 16.85 -4.50 11.37
C ALA A 434 15.91 -4.53 12.58
N SER A 435 14.93 -5.45 12.60
CA SER A 435 13.95 -5.56 13.68
C SER A 435 14.54 -5.96 15.04
N GLU A 436 15.64 -6.73 15.05
CA GLU A 436 16.39 -7.07 16.26
C GLU A 436 17.18 -5.88 16.84
N GLN A 437 17.19 -4.75 16.14
CA GLN A 437 17.90 -3.53 16.52
C GLN A 437 16.96 -2.33 16.68
N ASN A 438 15.70 -2.57 17.04
CA ASN A 438 14.80 -1.47 17.40
C ASN A 438 15.08 -0.95 18.83
N PHE A 439 15.51 0.31 18.98
CA PHE A 439 15.83 0.90 20.29
C PHE A 439 15.78 2.44 20.27
N GLY A 440 15.85 3.04 21.46
CA GLY A 440 16.26 4.44 21.61
C GLY A 440 15.24 5.49 21.16
N ALA A 441 15.69 6.74 21.29
CA ALA A 441 15.01 7.91 20.75
C ALA A 441 15.31 8.10 19.26
N THR A 442 14.82 9.16 18.64
CA THR A 442 14.98 9.41 17.19
C THR A 442 15.75 10.69 16.96
N ASP A 443 16.95 10.58 16.36
CA ASP A 443 17.75 11.70 15.90
C ASP A 443 18.33 11.40 14.50
N ALA A 444 17.75 11.98 13.45
CA ALA A 444 18.25 11.80 12.09
C ALA A 444 19.60 12.52 11.84
N SER A 445 20.01 13.46 12.70
CA SER A 445 21.26 14.21 12.52
C SER A 445 22.51 13.35 12.73
N VAL A 446 22.41 12.28 13.51
CA VAL A 446 23.52 11.35 13.82
C VAL A 446 24.10 10.67 12.57
N ALA A 447 23.28 10.45 11.54
CA ALA A 447 23.74 9.89 10.28
C ALA A 447 24.71 10.85 9.55
N TYR A 448 24.38 12.14 9.52
CA TYR A 448 25.26 13.15 8.95
C TYR A 448 26.52 13.33 9.77
N ASP A 449 26.40 13.36 11.10
CA ASP A 449 27.55 13.52 11.99
C ASP A 449 28.56 12.36 11.82
N TRP A 450 28.05 11.14 11.72
CA TRP A 450 28.88 9.98 11.39
C TRP A 450 29.56 10.13 10.03
N MET A 451 28.83 10.53 8.99
CA MET A 451 29.41 10.73 7.65
C MET A 451 30.45 11.86 7.62
N ILE A 452 30.26 12.93 8.40
CA ILE A 452 31.25 14.01 8.58
C ILE A 452 32.51 13.45 9.22
N GLN A 453 32.36 12.73 10.35
CA GLN A 453 33.47 12.17 11.11
C GLN A 453 34.32 11.22 10.26
N HIS A 454 33.67 10.37 9.47
CA HIS A 454 34.33 9.37 8.62
C HIS A 454 34.70 9.90 7.23
N ARG A 455 34.37 11.17 6.92
CA ARG A 455 34.50 11.77 5.58
C ARG A 455 33.85 10.91 4.49
N PHE A 456 32.74 10.25 4.82
CA PHE A 456 32.03 9.38 3.91
C PHE A 456 31.33 10.22 2.85
N LYS A 457 31.74 10.09 1.58
CA LYS A 457 31.19 10.85 0.46
C LYS A 457 30.05 10.08 -0.21
N ALA A 458 28.81 10.43 0.13
CA ALA A 458 27.61 9.94 -0.54
C ALA A 458 27.19 10.93 -1.64
N ASP A 459 26.72 10.41 -2.78
CA ASP A 459 26.05 11.22 -3.80
C ASP A 459 24.58 11.46 -3.43
N VAL A 460 23.95 10.43 -2.85
CA VAL A 460 22.56 10.47 -2.37
C VAL A 460 22.46 9.86 -0.97
N VAL A 461 21.78 10.55 -0.06
CA VAL A 461 21.46 10.05 1.29
C VAL A 461 19.96 9.88 1.40
N CYS A 462 19.50 8.66 1.67
CA CYS A 462 18.10 8.30 1.80
C CYS A 462 17.78 7.96 3.25
N PHE A 463 16.92 8.73 3.90
CA PHE A 463 16.37 8.45 5.22
C PHE A 463 15.03 7.74 5.05
N TRP A 464 14.82 6.63 5.76
CA TRP A 464 13.56 5.89 5.78
C TRP A 464 13.00 5.92 7.20
N THR A 465 11.98 6.75 7.45
CA THR A 465 11.59 7.17 8.81
C THR A 465 10.09 7.51 8.90
N ASP A 466 9.58 7.72 10.10
CA ASP A 466 8.30 8.40 10.35
C ASP A 466 8.45 9.94 10.45
N SER A 467 9.67 10.45 10.26
CA SER A 467 10.08 11.86 10.31
C SER A 467 9.97 12.49 11.71
N GLU A 468 9.71 11.71 12.76
CA GLU A 468 9.62 12.17 14.15
C GLU A 468 11.01 12.25 14.82
N SER A 469 11.90 13.09 14.28
CA SER A 469 13.21 13.38 14.89
C SER A 469 13.09 14.45 15.98
N TRP A 470 13.47 14.13 17.22
CA TRP A 470 13.30 15.04 18.36
C TRP A 470 14.46 15.05 19.37
N ALA A 471 15.30 14.01 19.38
CA ALA A 471 16.29 13.80 20.44
C ALA A 471 17.60 14.58 20.22
N GLY A 472 17.80 15.10 19.01
CA GLY A 472 19.07 15.70 18.61
C GLY A 472 19.29 17.11 19.11
N SER A 473 20.56 17.43 19.40
CA SER A 473 21.00 18.79 19.75
C SER A 473 21.12 19.72 18.52
N LYS A 474 20.87 19.19 17.32
CA LYS A 474 20.96 19.87 16.02
C LYS A 474 19.87 19.38 15.09
N HIS A 475 19.24 20.26 14.33
CA HIS A 475 18.27 19.87 13.29
C HIS A 475 18.93 19.09 12.14
N PRO A 476 18.27 18.08 11.54
CA PRO A 476 18.82 17.35 10.40
C PRO A 476 19.16 18.25 9.20
N SER A 477 18.41 19.32 8.97
CA SER A 477 18.70 20.32 7.93
C SER A 477 20.02 21.07 8.19
N GLN A 478 20.28 21.47 9.44
CA GLN A 478 21.55 22.08 9.85
C GLN A 478 22.71 21.07 9.73
N ALA A 479 22.46 19.78 10.03
CA ALA A 479 23.42 18.70 9.86
C ALA A 479 23.83 18.50 8.40
N LEU A 480 22.84 18.49 7.51
CA LEU A 480 23.04 18.37 6.07
C LEU A 480 23.84 19.55 5.51
N GLN A 481 23.53 20.78 5.91
CA GLN A 481 24.29 21.96 5.49
C GLN A 481 25.77 21.86 5.90
N GLU A 482 26.04 21.42 7.12
CA GLU A 482 27.42 21.20 7.59
C GLU A 482 28.12 20.08 6.80
N TYR A 483 27.42 18.96 6.54
CA TYR A 483 27.96 17.88 5.72
C TYR A 483 28.28 18.35 4.29
N ARG A 484 27.43 19.18 3.69
CA ARG A 484 27.68 19.78 2.37
C ARG A 484 28.92 20.65 2.36
N GLN A 485 29.11 21.47 3.41
CA GLN A 485 30.30 22.33 3.53
C GLN A 485 31.59 21.53 3.70
N LYS A 486 31.55 20.44 4.47
CA LYS A 486 32.74 19.70 4.89
C LYS A 486 33.12 18.52 4.00
N VAL A 487 32.14 17.86 3.37
CA VAL A 487 32.35 16.56 2.71
C VAL A 487 31.88 16.57 1.25
N ASN A 488 30.61 16.89 1.01
CA ASN A 488 30.07 16.87 -0.35
C ASN A 488 29.05 18.00 -0.62
N PRO A 489 29.46 19.12 -1.23
CA PRO A 489 28.56 20.23 -1.55
C PRO A 489 27.39 19.87 -2.49
N LYS A 490 27.51 18.75 -3.23
CA LYS A 490 26.54 18.31 -4.24
C LYS A 490 25.62 17.18 -3.77
N VAL A 491 25.68 16.79 -2.50
CA VAL A 491 24.85 15.67 -2.01
C VAL A 491 23.36 15.98 -2.14
N LYS A 492 22.62 14.99 -2.62
CA LYS A 492 21.16 14.98 -2.63
C LYS A 492 20.65 14.26 -1.38
N ALA A 493 19.71 14.85 -0.65
CA ALA A 493 19.09 14.22 0.50
C ALA A 493 17.65 13.86 0.19
N VAL A 494 17.25 12.63 0.50
CA VAL A 494 15.89 12.17 0.31
C VAL A 494 15.38 11.65 1.65
N TYR A 495 14.26 12.18 2.10
CA TYR A 495 13.56 11.72 3.28
C TYR A 495 12.29 11.02 2.85
N VAL A 496 12.15 9.78 3.26
CA VAL A 496 11.02 8.95 2.90
C VAL A 496 10.19 8.70 4.15
N THR A 497 9.05 9.39 4.21
CA THR A 497 8.16 9.38 5.36
C THR A 497 7.13 8.26 5.25
N LEU A 498 7.13 7.37 6.26
CA LEU A 498 6.31 6.15 6.32
C LEU A 498 5.03 6.33 7.15
N THR A 499 4.72 7.55 7.56
CA THR A 499 3.54 7.87 8.34
C THR A 499 2.77 9.03 7.71
N PRO A 500 1.44 9.06 7.83
CA PRO A 500 0.62 10.16 7.31
C PRO A 500 0.67 11.34 8.28
N TYR A 501 1.85 11.93 8.48
CA TYR A 501 2.04 13.13 9.30
C TYR A 501 2.33 14.34 8.42
N GLN A 502 2.03 15.55 8.90
CA GLN A 502 2.26 16.81 8.18
C GLN A 502 3.69 17.37 8.37
N ILE A 503 4.61 16.58 8.91
CA ILE A 503 5.99 16.99 9.21
C ILE A 503 6.97 16.56 8.12
N SER A 504 8.05 17.31 7.97
CA SER A 504 9.17 17.01 7.08
C SER A 504 10.50 17.37 7.72
N LEU A 505 11.52 16.53 7.49
CA LEU A 505 12.91 16.86 7.82
C LEU A 505 13.61 17.67 6.72
N VAL A 506 12.93 17.94 5.60
CA VAL A 506 13.43 18.73 4.48
C VAL A 506 13.21 20.21 4.73
N ASP A 507 14.27 20.99 4.63
CA ASP A 507 14.15 22.44 4.57
C ASP A 507 13.49 22.85 3.24
N PRO A 508 12.35 23.56 3.24
CA PRO A 508 11.65 23.96 2.01
C PRO A 508 12.48 24.88 1.11
N HIS A 509 13.54 25.50 1.63
CA HIS A 509 14.47 26.31 0.84
C HIS A 509 15.67 25.53 0.29
N ASP A 510 15.77 24.23 0.55
CA ASP A 510 16.86 23.39 0.05
C ASP A 510 16.47 22.68 -1.26
N PRO A 511 16.96 23.14 -2.43
CA PRO A 511 16.59 22.57 -3.72
C PRO A 511 17.19 21.18 -3.97
N ASN A 512 18.11 20.72 -3.11
CA ASN A 512 18.77 19.42 -3.23
C ASN A 512 18.28 18.44 -2.15
N SER A 513 17.08 18.69 -1.61
CA SER A 513 16.43 17.83 -0.64
C SER A 513 14.99 17.55 -1.05
N TRP A 514 14.56 16.30 -0.89
CA TRP A 514 13.22 15.84 -1.27
C TRP A 514 12.56 15.06 -0.15
N ASP A 515 11.26 15.22 -0.02
CA ASP A 515 10.43 14.41 0.86
C ASP A 515 9.46 13.60 0.01
N PHE A 516 9.37 12.30 0.30
CA PHE A 516 8.47 11.38 -0.39
C PHE A 516 7.66 10.54 0.58
N ALA A 517 6.42 10.24 0.19
CA ALA A 517 5.60 9.21 0.83
C ALA A 517 6.16 7.79 0.57
N GLY A 518 6.53 7.06 1.62
CA GLY A 518 7.38 5.87 1.49
C GLY A 518 6.75 4.56 1.03
N PHE A 519 5.45 4.54 0.76
CA PHE A 519 4.77 3.33 0.33
C PHE A 519 4.59 3.23 -1.18
N ASP A 520 4.99 4.23 -1.96
CA ASP A 520 4.87 4.16 -3.41
C ASP A 520 5.93 3.21 -4.01
N PRO A 521 5.52 2.17 -4.79
CA PRO A 521 6.45 1.24 -5.42
C PRO A 521 7.44 1.89 -6.40
N GLY A 522 7.14 3.12 -6.85
CA GLY A 522 7.99 3.91 -7.74
C GLY A 522 9.08 4.72 -7.04
N ILE A 523 9.15 4.74 -5.70
CA ILE A 523 10.16 5.52 -4.97
C ILE A 523 11.60 5.09 -5.31
N PRO A 524 11.97 3.80 -5.37
CA PRO A 524 13.33 3.40 -5.73
C PRO A 524 13.77 4.00 -7.07
N ARG A 525 12.96 3.86 -8.13
CA ARG A 525 13.18 4.50 -9.43
C ARG A 525 13.31 6.02 -9.33
N LEU A 526 12.45 6.70 -8.57
CA LEU A 526 12.51 8.16 -8.43
C LEU A 526 13.83 8.62 -7.77
N ILE A 527 14.27 7.91 -6.72
CA ILE A 527 15.54 8.17 -6.06
C ILE A 527 16.71 7.95 -7.03
N GLN A 528 16.67 6.89 -7.85
CA GLN A 528 17.70 6.65 -8.86
C GLN A 528 17.72 7.74 -9.95
N MET A 529 16.56 8.18 -10.43
CA MET A 529 16.47 9.30 -11.39
C MET A 529 17.01 10.61 -10.79
N LEU A 530 16.72 10.88 -9.51
CA LEU A 530 17.34 11.98 -8.78
C LEU A 530 18.86 11.80 -8.70
N ALA A 531 19.35 10.60 -8.40
CA ALA A 531 20.79 10.32 -8.35
C ALA A 531 21.49 10.59 -9.70
N ALA A 532 20.83 10.23 -10.80
CA ALA A 532 21.30 10.45 -12.16
C ALA A 532 21.24 11.92 -12.61
N GLY A 533 20.34 12.72 -12.03
CA GLY A 533 20.11 14.11 -12.42
C GLY A 533 19.03 14.26 -13.50
N ASP A 534 18.16 13.26 -13.64
CA ASP A 534 17.07 13.24 -14.63
C ASP A 534 15.81 14.00 -14.17
N VAL A 535 15.77 14.40 -12.89
CA VAL A 535 14.67 15.12 -12.22
C VAL A 535 15.23 16.28 -11.42
#